data_AF-A0A2Z6AJ85-F1
#
_entry.id   AF-A0A2Z6AJ85-F1
#
_cell.length_a   1.000
_cell.length_b   1.000
_cell.length_c   1.000
_cell.angle_alpha   90.00
_cell.angle_beta   90.00
_cell.angle_gamma   90.00
#
_symmetry.space_group_name_H-M   'P 1'
#
loop_
_entity.id
_entity.type
_entity.pdbx_description
1 polymer ?
#
loop_
_entity_poly.entity_id
_entity_poly.type
_entity_poly.pdbx_seq_one_letter_code
_entity_poly.pdbx_strand_id
1 'polypeptide(L)' 'MGRALWVMAMVAGPPLIIMGVVGLVISIIQAATSINEQTVSFVPKLLALLLFLVLFGAAMGALLVDYTRDLLIHIPDDIQ' A
#
# COMPACT_ATOMS: atom_id res chain seq x y z
N MET A 1 -1.06 -20.39 4.62
CA MET A 1 -1.89 -19.36 3.95
C MET A 1 -2.17 -18.13 4.82
N GLY A 2 -2.59 -18.27 6.09
CA GLY A 2 -2.93 -17.12 6.95
C GLY A 2 -1.80 -16.08 7.11
N ARG A 3 -0.55 -16.54 7.28
CA ARG A 3 0.63 -15.66 7.39
C ARG A 3 0.85 -14.82 6.11
N ALA A 4 0.63 -15.41 4.93
CA ALA A 4 0.74 -14.72 3.65
C ALA A 4 -0.26 -13.56 3.53
N LEU A 5 -1.53 -13.82 3.87
CA LEU A 5 -2.59 -12.80 3.85
C LEU A 5 -2.31 -11.68 4.86
N TRP A 6 -1.79 -12.04 6.04
CA TRP A 6 -1.44 -11.07 7.06
C TRP A 6 -0.30 -10.15 6.63
N VAL A 7 0.79 -10.69 6.08
CA VAL A 7 1.91 -9.90 5.55
C VAL A 7 1.44 -9.00 4.42
N MET A 8 0.63 -9.52 3.49
CA MET A 8 0.04 -8.72 2.41
C MET A 8 -0.84 -7.59 2.95
N ALA A 9 -1.66 -7.84 3.97
CA ALA A 9 -2.50 -6.82 4.59
C ALA A 9 -1.66 -5.73 5.28
N MET A 10 -0.56 -6.09 5.94
CA MET A 10 0.34 -5.11 6.57
C MET A 10 1.10 -4.25 5.53
N VAL A 11 1.45 -4.84 4.38
CA VAL A 11 2.20 -4.14 3.32
C VAL A 11 1.29 -3.27 2.46
N ALA A 12 0.14 -3.80 2.01
CA ALA A 12 -0.77 -3.10 1.12
C ALA A 12 -1.80 -2.24 1.87
N GLY A 13 -2.17 -2.60 3.09
CA GLY A 13 -3.22 -1.92 3.86
C GLY A 13 -2.95 -0.43 4.11
N PRO A 14 -1.82 -0.06 4.73
CA PRO A 14 -1.50 1.33 5.01
C PRO A 14 -1.51 2.26 3.78
N PRO A 15 -0.86 1.95 2.65
CA PRO A 15 -0.91 2.81 1.47
C PRO A 15 -2.32 2.87 0.86
N LEU A 16 -3.09 1.78 0.89
CA LEU A 16 -4.48 1.78 0.42
C LEU A 16 -5.38 2.69 1.25
N ILE A 17 -5.24 2.67 2.58
CA ILE A 17 -6.00 3.55 3.48
C ILE A 17 -5.68 5.01 3.17
N ILE A 18 -4.39 5.35 3.02
CA ILE A 18 -3.96 6.71 2.70
C ILE A 18 -4.53 7.16 1.36
N MET A 19 -4.39 6.34 0.31
CA MET A 19 -4.94 6.64 -1.01
C MET A 19 -6.48 6.75 -0.99
N GLY A 20 -7.14 5.94 -0.18
CA GLY A 20 -8.59 5.98 0.03
C GLY A 20 -9.01 7.30 0.66
N VAL A 21 -8.40 7.71 1.78
CA VAL A 21 -8.72 8.96 2.47
C VAL A 21 -8.45 10.17 1.57
N VAL A 22 -7.28 10.24 0.94
CA VAL A 22 -6.94 11.34 0.03
C VAL A 22 -7.90 11.38 -1.15
N GLY A 23 -8.24 10.22 -1.71
CA GLY A 23 -9.21 10.13 -2.80
C GLY A 23 -10.60 10.61 -2.42
N LEU A 24 -11.08 10.24 -1.24
CA LEU A 24 -12.37 10.69 -0.73
C LEU A 24 -12.39 12.21 -0.54
N VAL A 25 -11.39 12.76 0.15
CA VAL A 25 -11.29 14.21 0.39
C VAL A 25 -11.30 15.00 -0.92
N ILE A 26 -10.48 14.58 -1.89
CA ILE A 26 -10.40 15.25 -3.18
C ILE A 26 -11.70 15.09 -3.98
N SER A 27 -12.36 13.94 -3.93
CA SER A 27 -13.64 13.72 -4.65
C SER A 27 -14.76 14.65 -4.15
N ILE A 28 -14.79 14.95 -2.85
CA ILE A 28 -15.75 15.88 -2.26
C ILE A 28 -15.47 17.30 -2.74
N ILE A 29 -14.20 17.72 -2.77
CA ILE A 29 -13.80 19.06 -3.23
C ILE A 29 -14.11 19.23 -4.73
N GLN A 30 -13.84 18.20 -5.52
CA GLN A 30 -14.16 18.17 -6.95
C GLN A 30 -15.65 18.32 -7.20
N ALA A 31 -16.48 17.58 -6.46
CA ALA A 31 -17.93 17.68 -6.55
C ALA A 31 -18.44 19.06 -6.10
N ALA A 32 -17.92 19.61 -5.00
CA ALA A 32 -18.31 20.91 -4.47
C ALA A 32 -17.97 22.08 -5.41
N THR A 33 -16.87 21.96 -6.17
CA THR A 33 -16.39 23.02 -7.08
C THR A 33 -16.81 22.78 -8.54
N SER A 34 -17.51 21.68 -8.82
CA SER A 34 -17.83 21.23 -10.20
C SER A 34 -16.60 21.04 -11.11
N ILE A 35 -15.41 20.84 -10.53
CA ILE A 35 -14.17 20.57 -11.27
C ILE A 35 -14.00 19.04 -11.34
N ASN A 36 -14.32 18.46 -12.49
CA ASN A 36 -14.18 17.01 -12.74
C ASN A 36 -13.05 16.71 -13.73
N GLU A 37 -11.89 17.34 -13.54
CA GLU A 37 -10.70 17.06 -14.32
C GLU A 37 -9.92 15.91 -13.69
N GLN A 38 -9.68 14.85 -14.48
CA GLN A 38 -9.04 13.62 -13.99
C GLN A 38 -7.67 13.87 -13.33
N THR A 39 -6.91 14.85 -13.83
CA THR A 39 -5.58 15.25 -13.35
C THR A 39 -5.59 15.76 -11.90
N VAL A 40 -6.63 16.49 -11.49
CA VAL A 40 -6.77 17.05 -10.14
C VAL A 40 -6.89 15.94 -9.08
N SER A 41 -7.47 14.79 -9.45
CA SER A 41 -7.58 13.64 -8.54
C SER A 41 -6.28 12.83 -8.46
N PHE A 42 -5.49 12.86 -9.52
CA PHE A 42 -4.32 12.00 -9.69
C PHE A 42 -3.11 12.51 -8.90
N VAL A 43 -2.80 13.81 -9.03
CA VAL A 43 -1.58 14.39 -8.44
C VAL A 43 -1.54 14.28 -6.91
N PRO A 44 -2.58 14.65 -6.15
CA PRO A 44 -2.54 14.57 -4.69
C PRO A 44 -2.40 13.13 -4.18
N LYS A 45 -3.07 12.17 -4.84
CA LYS A 45 -2.95 10.74 -4.50
C LYS A 45 -1.54 10.22 -4.73
N LEU A 46 -0.91 10.59 -5.85
CA LEU A 46 0.45 10.20 -6.17
C LEU A 46 1.45 10.77 -5.15
N LEU A 47 1.32 12.05 -4.80
CA LEU A 47 2.18 12.68 -3.79
C LEU A 47 2.05 12.00 -2.43
N ALA A 48 0.83 11.66 -2.01
CA ALA A 48 0.60 10.95 -0.76
C ALA A 48 1.24 9.54 -0.76
N LEU A 49 1.12 8.79 -1.87
CA LEU A 49 1.76 7.49 -2.01
C LEU A 49 3.29 7.60 -2.01
N LEU A 50 3.86 8.57 -2.74
CA LEU A 50 5.30 8.80 -2.79
C LEU A 50 5.84 9.15 -1.40
N LEU A 51 5.17 10.05 -0.68
CA LEU A 51 5.56 10.40 0.68
C LEU A 51 5.51 9.18 1.61
N PHE A 52 4.46 8.37 1.50
CA PHE A 52 4.36 7.12 2.26
C PHE A 52 5.52 6.16 1.94
N LEU A 53 5.85 5.96 0.67
CA LEU A 53 6.94 5.07 0.26
C LEU A 53 8.31 5.58 0.71
N VAL A 54 8.54 6.90 0.69
CA VAL A 54 9.78 7.49 1.20
C VAL A 54 9.95 7.23 2.69
N LEU A 55 8.87 7.36 3.46
CA LEU A 55 8.91 7.21 4.92
C LEU A 55 8.88 5.75 5.39
N PHE A 56 8.07 4.91 4.74
CA PHE A 56 7.74 3.56 5.21
C PHE A 56 8.09 2.44 4.22
N GLY A 57 8.49 2.77 2.98
CA GLY A 57 8.77 1.78 1.95
C GLY A 57 9.88 0.81 2.34
N ALA A 58 10.94 1.29 3.02
CA ALA A 58 12.01 0.44 3.52
C ALA A 58 11.51 -0.59 4.54
N ALA A 59 10.64 -0.18 5.48
CA ALA A 59 10.07 -1.07 6.49
C ALA A 59 9.18 -2.15 5.86
N MET A 60 8.36 -1.77 4.87
CA MET A 60 7.51 -2.71 4.13
C MET A 60 8.36 -3.69 3.30
N GLY A 61 9.44 -3.20 2.69
CA GLY A 61 10.40 -4.03 1.99
C GLY A 61 11.08 -5.06 2.91
N ALA A 62 11.49 -4.66 4.11
CA ALA A 62 12.07 -5.57 5.10
C ALA A 62 11.09 -6.68 5.49
N LEU A 63 9.82 -6.36 5.74
CA LEU A 63 8.77 -7.36 6.04
C LEU A 63 8.61 -8.39 4.93
N LEU A 64 8.63 -7.97 3.66
CA LEU A 64 8.53 -8.89 2.51
C LEU A 64 9.77 -9.78 2.37
N VAL A 65 10.96 -9.22 2.59
CA VAL A 65 12.23 -9.98 2.54
C VAL A 65 12.26 -11.02 3.65
N ASP A 66 11.90 -10.65 4.88
CA ASP A 66 11.86 -11.58 6.02
C ASP A 66 10.84 -12.70 5.78
N TYR A 67 9.65 -12.35 5.31
CA TYR A 67 8.63 -13.35 4.97
C TYR A 67 9.11 -14.30 3.86
N THR A 68 9.80 -13.78 2.84
CA THR A 68 10.32 -14.60 1.74
C THR A 68 11.44 -15.53 2.21
N ARG A 69 12.33 -15.05 3.08
CA ARG A 69 13.39 -15.88 3.69
C ARG A 69 12.79 -17.00 4.53
N ASP A 70 11.82 -16.67 5.38
CA ASP A 70 11.10 -17.63 6.21
C ASP A 70 10.45 -18.73 5.34
N LEU A 71 9.78 -18.35 4.25
CA LEU A 71 9.25 -19.33 3.30
C LEU A 71 10.35 -20.22 2.72
N LEU A 72 11.43 -19.65 2.18
CA LEU A 72 12.50 -20.43 1.53
C LEU A 72 13.18 -21.42 2.48
N ILE A 73 13.33 -21.07 3.75
CA ILE A 73 13.97 -21.91 4.76
C ILE A 73 13.08 -23.10 5.15
N HIS A 74 11.76 -22.94 5.15
CA HIS A 74 10.82 -24.01 5.51
C HIS A 74 10.39 -24.90 4.34
N ILE A 75 10.66 -24.52 3.08
CA ILE A 75 10.36 -25.35 1.90
C ILE A 75 10.94 -26.77 2.00
N PRO A 76 12.20 -27.00 2.41
CA PRO A 76 12.75 -28.36 2.51
C PRO A 76 12.00 -29.28 3.48
N ASP A 77 11.42 -28.73 4.54
CA ASP A 77 10.67 -29.50 5.55
C ASP A 77 9.30 -29.96 5.01
N ASP A 78 8.72 -29.22 4.07
CA ASP A 78 7.43 -29.55 3.44
C ASP A 78 7.54 -30.64 2.35
N ILE A 79 8.76 -30.97 1.91
CA ILE A 79 9.01 -31.92 0.80
C ILE A 79 9.47 -33.31 1.32
N GLN A 80 9.69 -33.46 2.63
CA GLN A 80 10.01 -34.75 3.28
C GLN A 80 8.75 -35.45 3.80
#